data_AF-A0A4R4RY36-F1
#
_entry.id   AF-A0A4R4RY36-F1
#
_cell.length_a   1.000
_cell.length_b   1.000
_cell.length_c   1.000
_cell.angle_alpha   90.00
_cell.angle_beta   90.00
_cell.angle_gamma   90.00
#
_symmetry.space_group_name_H-M   'P 1'
#
loop_
_entity.id
_entity.type
_entity.pdbx_description
1 polymer ?
#
loop_
_entity_poly.entity_id
_entity_poly.type
_entity_poly.pdbx_seq_one_letter_code
_entity_poly.pdbx_strand_id
1 'polypeptide(L)'
;MHDKVIDPAEGDPAEIGANCPACRPPADGAAGEPRAAELRVALPSAAAVTTLGDARAAIDDLDAALATLLEHRAAVAAAVQRLKPVGGFAGRDPGRERRIVEAMAVHAPSLGPDRLGRIMNAVIEAGLDAAGER
;
A
#
# COMPACT_ATOMS: atom_id res chain seq x y z
N MET A 1 19.52 22.50 -11.58
CA MET A 1 20.28 23.50 -10.80
C MET A 1 19.71 23.50 -9.38
N HIS A 2 20.57 23.05 -8.46
CA HIS A 2 20.52 23.17 -7.00
C HIS A 2 19.51 22.32 -6.20
N ASP A 3 20.06 21.21 -5.71
CA ASP A 3 19.82 20.61 -4.40
C ASP A 3 19.48 21.61 -3.30
N LYS A 4 18.62 21.18 -2.37
CA LYS A 4 18.76 21.55 -0.97
C LYS A 4 18.57 20.34 -0.05
N VAL A 5 19.72 19.81 0.34
CA VAL A 5 19.96 19.01 1.55
C VAL A 5 19.63 19.87 2.78
N ILE A 6 19.03 19.27 3.81
CA ILE A 6 19.00 19.83 5.16
C ILE A 6 19.55 18.76 6.10
N ASP A 7 20.74 19.04 6.63
CA ASP A 7 21.41 18.26 7.68
C ASP A 7 20.93 18.67 9.09
N PRO A 8 21.15 17.82 10.12
CA PRO A 8 20.51 17.91 11.42
C PRO A 8 21.20 18.92 12.36
N ALA A 9 20.42 19.56 13.22
CA ALA A 9 20.95 20.39 14.29
C ALA A 9 21.45 19.53 15.47
N GLU A 10 22.70 19.73 15.86
CA GLU A 10 23.30 19.30 17.14
C GLU A 10 23.26 20.45 18.18
N GLY A 11 23.03 20.11 19.45
CA GLY A 11 23.29 20.91 20.68
C GLY A 11 22.08 21.70 21.25
N ASP A 12 21.72 21.66 22.55
CA ASP A 12 22.52 21.63 23.80
C ASP A 12 21.72 20.97 24.97
N PRO A 13 22.34 20.27 25.96
CA PRO A 13 21.65 19.36 26.90
C PRO A 13 21.27 19.99 28.27
N ALA A 14 20.82 21.25 28.31
CA ALA A 14 20.65 21.98 29.57
C ALA A 14 19.23 22.50 29.89
N GLU A 15 18.16 21.92 29.34
CA GLU A 15 16.77 22.20 29.79
C GLU A 15 15.96 20.91 29.98
N ILE A 16 16.26 20.18 31.05
CA ILE A 16 15.38 19.13 31.57
C ILE A 16 14.75 19.66 32.86
N GLY A 17 13.50 20.10 32.78
CA GLY A 17 12.75 20.54 33.96
C GLY A 17 11.32 20.96 33.63
N ALA A 18 10.39 20.00 33.75
CA ALA A 18 8.93 20.21 33.87
C ALA A 18 8.09 20.37 32.58
N ASN A 19 8.30 19.51 31.56
CA ASN A 19 7.21 19.21 30.63
C ASN A 19 7.28 17.75 30.15
N CYS A 20 6.83 16.81 31.00
CA CYS A 20 6.80 15.39 30.65
C CYS A 20 5.54 15.12 29.81
N PRO A 21 5.63 14.82 28.49
CA PRO A 21 4.47 14.66 27.63
C PRO A 21 3.71 13.34 27.86
N ALA A 22 4.24 12.44 28.68
CA ALA A 22 3.75 11.08 28.88
C ALA A 22 2.47 10.98 29.74
N CYS A 23 2.03 12.07 30.37
CA CYS A 23 0.88 12.06 31.29
C CYS A 23 -0.25 13.03 30.89
N ARG A 24 -0.23 13.63 29.69
CA ARG A 24 -1.36 14.45 29.25
C ARG A 24 -2.46 13.52 28.71
N PRO A 25 -3.61 13.38 29.39
CA PRO A 25 -4.75 12.70 28.77
C PRO A 25 -5.16 13.49 27.51
N PRO A 26 -5.58 12.82 26.42
CA PRO A 26 -6.03 13.52 25.24
C PRO A 26 -7.20 14.43 25.62
N ALA A 27 -7.02 15.73 25.39
CA ALA A 27 -8.11 16.68 25.50
C ALA A 27 -9.11 16.36 24.39
N ASP A 28 -10.26 15.85 24.80
CA ASP A 28 -11.57 15.87 24.16
C ASP A 28 -11.62 16.01 22.62
N GLY A 29 -12.07 14.93 21.97
CA GLY A 29 -13.21 15.06 21.06
C GLY A 29 -12.97 15.59 19.65
N ALA A 30 -11.76 15.56 19.10
CA ALA A 30 -11.59 15.66 17.65
C ALA A 30 -11.57 14.25 17.05
N ALA A 31 -12.71 13.80 16.54
CA ALA A 31 -12.75 12.74 15.54
C ALA A 31 -11.99 13.23 14.31
N GLY A 32 -10.66 13.07 14.34
CA GLY A 32 -9.83 13.28 13.18
C GLY A 32 -10.32 12.32 12.11
N GLU A 33 -10.61 12.85 10.92
CA GLU A 33 -10.79 12.04 9.72
C GLU A 33 -9.71 10.95 9.71
N PRO A 34 -10.04 9.69 9.40
CA PRO A 34 -9.05 8.63 9.40
C PRO A 34 -7.93 9.04 8.44
N ARG A 35 -6.77 9.43 9.00
CA ARG A 35 -5.60 9.77 8.22
C ARG A 35 -5.30 8.54 7.38
N ALA A 36 -5.33 8.71 6.06
CA ALA A 36 -4.98 7.65 5.14
C ALA A 36 -3.60 7.11 5.53
N ALA A 37 -3.52 5.80 5.82
CA ALA A 37 -2.26 5.15 6.12
C ALA A 37 -1.34 5.29 4.89
N GLU A 38 -0.11 5.75 5.11
CA GLU A 38 0.89 5.91 4.06
C GLU A 38 1.89 4.75 4.11
N LEU A 39 2.02 4.02 3.01
CA LEU A 39 3.06 3.00 2.84
C LEU A 39 4.21 3.56 2.00
N ARG A 40 5.41 3.62 2.58
CA ARG A 40 6.65 3.93 1.85
C ARG A 40 7.43 2.64 1.63
N VAL A 41 7.73 2.33 0.37
CA VAL A 41 8.49 1.13 -0.02
C VAL A 41 9.77 1.55 -0.71
N ALA A 42 10.92 1.11 -0.19
CA ALA A 42 12.18 1.23 -0.90
C ALA A 42 12.23 0.16 -2.01
N LEU A 43 12.37 0.59 -3.27
CA LEU A 43 12.45 -0.34 -4.39
C LEU A 43 13.92 -0.74 -4.63
N PRO A 44 14.29 -2.03 -4.47
CA PRO A 44 15.64 -2.48 -4.70
C PRO A 44 16.00 -2.41 -6.20
N SER A 45 17.23 -2.02 -6.50
CA SER A 45 17.76 -2.09 -7.87
C SER A 45 18.17 -3.53 -8.18
N ALA A 46 17.56 -4.14 -9.20
CA ALA A 46 17.92 -5.49 -9.64
C ALA A 46 19.41 -5.60 -10.02
N ALA A 47 20.02 -4.52 -10.52
CA ALA A 47 21.44 -4.50 -10.86
C ALA A 47 22.38 -4.45 -9.65
N ALA A 48 21.88 -4.04 -8.48
CA ALA A 48 22.65 -4.00 -7.24
C ALA A 48 22.60 -5.32 -6.44
N VAL A 49 21.71 -6.24 -6.82
CA VAL A 49 21.57 -7.56 -6.20
C VAL A 49 22.65 -8.48 -6.76
N THR A 50 23.62 -8.88 -5.94
CA THR A 50 24.79 -9.65 -6.38
C THR A 50 24.82 -11.08 -5.86
N THR A 51 24.00 -11.40 -4.85
CA THR A 51 23.89 -12.75 -4.31
C THR A 51 22.46 -13.24 -4.29
N LEU A 52 22.28 -14.57 -4.25
CA LEU A 52 20.96 -15.18 -4.10
C LEU A 52 20.31 -14.83 -2.76
N GLY A 53 21.10 -14.65 -1.70
CA GLY A 53 20.62 -14.24 -0.38
C GLY A 53 19.97 -12.86 -0.45
N ASP A 54 20.67 -11.89 -1.04
CA ASP A 54 20.17 -10.53 -1.20
C ASP A 54 18.91 -10.50 -2.07
N ALA A 55 18.87 -11.32 -3.13
CA ALA A 55 17.70 -11.41 -4.00
C ALA A 55 16.45 -11.88 -3.25
N ARG A 56 16.59 -12.89 -2.38
CA ARG A 56 15.48 -13.43 -1.60
C ARG A 56 15.00 -12.44 -0.55
N ALA A 57 15.92 -11.82 0.19
CA ALA A 57 15.57 -10.79 1.16
C ALA A 57 14.83 -9.61 0.51
N ALA A 58 15.30 -9.16 -0.66
CA ALA A 58 14.63 -8.12 -1.43
C ALA A 58 13.22 -8.53 -1.91
N ILE A 59 13.01 -9.80 -2.26
CA ILE A 59 11.67 -10.32 -2.60
C ILE A 59 10.78 -10.35 -1.36
N ASP A 60 11.28 -10.83 -0.22
CA ASP A 60 10.51 -10.91 1.03
C ASP A 60 10.02 -9.52 1.47
N ASP A 61 10.86 -8.48 1.36
CA ASP A 61 10.49 -7.09 1.65
C ASP A 61 9.40 -6.55 0.69
N LEU A 62 9.52 -6.86 -0.60
CA LEU A 62 8.51 -6.50 -1.60
C LEU A 62 7.19 -7.22 -1.35
N ASP A 63 7.24 -8.50 -0.96
CA ASP A 63 6.06 -9.31 -0.68
C ASP A 63 5.34 -8.85 0.60
N ALA A 64 6.07 -8.41 1.62
CA ALA A 64 5.48 -7.78 2.82
C ALA A 64 4.72 -6.49 2.47
N ALA A 65 5.30 -5.65 1.60
CA ALA A 65 4.63 -4.46 1.10
C ALA A 65 3.41 -4.81 0.24
N LEU A 66 3.52 -5.83 -0.62
CA LEU A 66 2.43 -6.32 -1.46
C LEU A 66 1.27 -6.85 -0.61
N ALA A 67 1.54 -7.62 0.45
CA ALA A 67 0.53 -8.13 1.37
C ALA A 67 -0.27 -6.99 2.02
N THR A 68 0.42 -5.94 2.47
CA THR A 68 -0.21 -4.73 3.03
C THR A 68 -1.13 -4.07 1.99
N LEU A 69 -0.66 -3.87 0.76
CA LEU A 69 -1.45 -3.28 -0.32
C LEU A 69 -2.67 -4.14 -0.68
N LEU A 70 -2.54 -5.46 -0.68
CA LEU A 70 -3.63 -6.39 -0.97
C LEU A 70 -4.73 -6.33 0.10
N GLU A 71 -4.36 -6.27 1.39
CA GLU A 71 -5.33 -6.11 2.48
C GLU A 71 -6.12 -4.80 2.33
N HIS A 72 -5.43 -3.68 2.12
CA HIS A 72 -6.09 -2.40 1.90
C HIS A 72 -6.98 -2.41 0.65
N ARG A 73 -6.52 -3.04 -0.44
CA ARG A 73 -7.30 -3.18 -1.67
C ARG A 73 -8.56 -4.01 -1.44
N ALA A 74 -8.48 -5.10 -0.69
CA ALA A 74 -9.63 -5.94 -0.34
C ALA A 74 -10.64 -5.15 0.52
N ALA A 75 -10.18 -4.38 1.51
CA ALA A 75 -11.04 -3.52 2.32
C ALA A 75 -11.78 -2.47 1.49
N VAL A 76 -11.10 -1.81 0.55
CA VAL A 76 -11.73 -0.85 -0.39
C VAL A 76 -12.68 -1.56 -1.33
N ALA A 77 -12.32 -2.75 -1.84
CA ALA A 77 -13.22 -3.55 -2.67
C ALA A 77 -14.50 -3.93 -1.92
N ALA A 78 -14.42 -4.34 -0.66
CA ALA A 78 -15.58 -4.61 0.18
C ALA A 78 -16.47 -3.36 0.36
N ALA A 79 -15.87 -2.18 0.55
CA ALA A 79 -16.63 -0.92 0.57
C ALA A 79 -17.35 -0.65 -0.76
N VAL A 80 -16.67 -0.86 -1.89
CA VAL A 80 -17.29 -0.75 -3.22
C VAL A 80 -18.45 -1.74 -3.37
N GLN A 81 -18.32 -2.97 -2.89
CA GLN A 81 -19.39 -3.97 -2.98
C GLN A 81 -20.67 -3.55 -2.24
N ARG A 82 -20.53 -2.90 -1.07
CA ARG A 82 -21.69 -2.35 -0.34
C ARG A 82 -22.38 -1.19 -1.06
N LEU A 83 -21.66 -0.49 -1.94
CA LEU A 83 -22.18 0.65 -2.70
C LEU A 83 -22.79 0.24 -4.04
N LYS A 84 -22.46 -0.95 -4.56
CA LYS A 84 -22.97 -1.42 -5.85
C LYS A 84 -24.43 -1.86 -5.73
N PRO A 85 -25.28 -1.58 -6.74
CA PRO A 85 -26.64 -2.15 -6.82
C PRO A 85 -26.63 -3.68 -6.91
N VAL A 86 -25.60 -4.24 -7.55
CA VAL A 86 -25.37 -5.69 -7.67
C VAL A 86 -23.97 -6.00 -7.15
N GLY A 87 -23.91 -6.71 -6.02
CA GLY A 87 -22.67 -7.09 -5.37
C GLY A 87 -22.08 -8.42 -5.85
N GLY A 88 -20.96 -8.82 -5.26
CA GLY A 88 -20.28 -10.08 -5.50
C GLY A 88 -19.81 -10.27 -6.95
N PHE A 89 -19.74 -11.53 -7.38
CA PHE A 89 -19.33 -11.92 -8.73
C PHE A 89 -20.27 -11.41 -9.83
N ALA A 90 -21.57 -11.28 -9.53
CA ALA A 90 -22.56 -10.76 -10.47
C ALA A 90 -22.33 -9.27 -10.82
N GLY A 91 -21.65 -8.53 -9.94
CA GLY A 91 -21.28 -7.13 -10.15
C GLY A 91 -19.92 -6.91 -10.82
N ARG A 92 -19.34 -7.94 -11.46
CA ARG A 92 -18.07 -7.80 -12.20
C ARG A 92 -18.26 -6.99 -13.48
N ASP A 93 -17.22 -6.22 -13.81
CA ASP A 93 -17.18 -5.38 -15.01
C ASP A 93 -15.88 -5.69 -15.77
N PRO A 94 -15.91 -6.65 -16.72
CA PRO A 94 -14.74 -7.04 -17.49
C PRO A 94 -14.10 -5.88 -18.26
N GLY A 95 -14.90 -4.90 -18.67
CA GLY A 95 -14.41 -3.71 -19.36
C GLY A 95 -13.57 -2.82 -18.43
N ARG A 96 -14.03 -2.58 -17.19
CA ARG A 96 -13.26 -1.87 -16.17
C ARG A 96 -12.02 -2.64 -15.75
N GLU A 97 -12.13 -3.95 -15.57
CA GLU A 97 -11.01 -4.81 -15.19
C GLU A 97 -9.89 -4.79 -16.24
N ARG A 98 -10.25 -4.83 -17.53
CA ARG A 98 -9.27 -4.67 -18.63
C ARG A 98 -8.57 -3.31 -18.59
N ARG A 99 -9.31 -2.21 -18.38
CA ARG A 99 -8.71 -0.86 -18.28
C ARG A 99 -7.72 -0.73 -17.12
N ILE A 100 -7.99 -1.40 -16.00
CA ILE A 100 -7.05 -1.45 -14.86
C ILE A 100 -5.75 -2.13 -15.28
N VAL A 101 -5.85 -3.28 -15.94
CA VAL A 101 -4.70 -4.06 -16.40
C VAL A 101 -3.87 -3.27 -17.43
N GLU A 102 -4.53 -2.61 -18.39
CA GLU A 102 -3.87 -1.75 -19.38
C GLU A 102 -3.10 -0.61 -18.70
N ALA A 103 -3.70 0.05 -17.71
CA ALA A 103 -3.03 1.12 -16.95
C ALA A 103 -1.83 0.57 -16.15
N MET A 104 -1.96 -0.60 -15.51
CA MET A 104 -0.86 -1.23 -14.78
C MET A 104 0.30 -1.64 -15.70
N ALA A 105 0.02 -2.04 -16.94
CA ALA A 105 1.05 -2.46 -17.89
C ALA A 105 2.04 -1.33 -18.24
N VAL A 106 1.63 -0.06 -18.14
CA VAL A 106 2.53 1.10 -18.29
C VAL A 106 3.62 1.09 -17.22
N HIS A 107 3.30 0.66 -16.01
CA HIS A 107 4.22 0.62 -14.86
C HIS A 107 4.99 -0.71 -14.77
N ALA A 108 4.45 -1.80 -15.33
CA ALA A 108 5.08 -3.11 -15.33
C ALA A 108 5.24 -3.68 -16.76
N PRO A 109 6.08 -3.04 -17.61
CA PRO A 109 6.22 -3.39 -19.01
C PRO A 109 6.76 -4.82 -19.23
N SER A 110 7.57 -5.34 -18.31
CA SER A 110 8.07 -6.72 -18.36
C SER A 110 6.97 -7.78 -18.17
N LEU A 111 5.89 -7.44 -17.45
CA LEU A 111 4.73 -8.31 -17.30
C LEU A 111 3.77 -8.15 -18.47
N GLY A 112 3.49 -6.92 -18.89
CA GLY A 112 2.52 -6.63 -19.94
C GLY A 112 1.07 -7.00 -19.54
N PRO A 113 0.09 -6.68 -20.40
CA PRO A 113 -1.33 -6.80 -20.05
C PRO A 113 -1.77 -8.26 -19.81
N ASP A 114 -1.25 -9.23 -20.57
CA ASP A 114 -1.74 -10.62 -20.46
C ASP A 114 -1.35 -11.28 -19.13
N ARG A 115 -0.11 -11.08 -18.67
CA ARG A 115 0.35 -11.63 -17.38
C ARG A 115 -0.32 -10.88 -16.22
N LEU A 116 -0.40 -9.55 -16.32
CA LEU A 116 -1.10 -8.73 -15.33
C LEU A 116 -2.58 -9.07 -15.25
N GLY A 117 -3.23 -9.40 -16.37
CA GLY A 117 -4.63 -9.82 -16.41
C GLY A 117 -4.89 -11.04 -15.53
N ARG A 118 -4.01 -12.05 -15.59
CA ARG A 118 -4.12 -13.25 -14.75
C ARG A 118 -3.94 -12.95 -13.27
N ILE A 119 -2.94 -12.13 -12.93
CA ILE A 119 -2.66 -11.71 -11.55
C ILE A 119 -3.86 -10.92 -11.00
N MET A 120 -4.33 -9.92 -11.74
CA MET A 120 -5.42 -9.06 -11.31
C MET A 120 -6.74 -9.80 -11.22
N ASN A 121 -6.99 -10.80 -12.08
CA ASN A 121 -8.15 -11.66 -11.93
C ASN A 121 -8.15 -12.35 -10.56
N ALA A 122 -7.05 -13.01 -10.19
CA ALA A 122 -6.92 -13.67 -8.88
C ALA A 122 -7.09 -12.69 -7.71
N VAL A 123 -6.50 -11.49 -7.81
CA VAL A 123 -6.59 -10.44 -6.79
C VAL A 123 -8.00 -9.84 -6.70
N ILE A 124 -8.77 -9.81 -7.78
CA ILE A 124 -10.19 -9.40 -7.76
C ILE A 124 -11.03 -10.48 -7.10
N GLU A 125 -10.87 -11.73 -7.54
CA GLU A 125 -11.65 -12.87 -7.04
C GLU A 125 -11.43 -13.07 -5.54
N ALA A 126 -10.18 -13.09 -5.08
CA ALA A 126 -9.87 -13.19 -3.65
C ALA A 126 -10.48 -12.05 -2.83
N GLY A 127 -10.54 -10.83 -3.39
CA GLY A 127 -11.17 -9.69 -2.74
C GLY A 127 -12.71 -9.79 -2.69
N LEU A 128 -13.33 -10.44 -3.68
CA LEU A 128 -14.77 -10.73 -3.68
C LEU A 128 -15.10 -11.82 -2.65
N ASP A 129 -14.30 -12.88 -2.60
CA ASP A 129 -14.47 -13.99 -1.64
C ASP A 129 -14.36 -13.47 -0.20
N ALA A 130 -13.29 -12.73 0.11
CA ALA A 130 -13.09 -12.13 1.42
C ALA A 130 -14.15 -11.07 1.80
N ALA A 131 -14.88 -10.52 0.82
CA ALA A 131 -16.01 -9.63 1.10
C ALA A 131 -17.31 -10.40 1.37
N GLY A 132 -17.45 -11.61 0.83
CA GLY A 132 -18.61 -12.49 1.07
C GLY A 132 -18.56 -13.24 2.40
N GLU A 133 -17.37 -13.42 2.97
CA GLU A 133 -17.15 -14.05 4.30
C GLU A 133 -17.41 -13.12 5.49
N ARG A 134 -17.69 -11.84 5.25
CA ARG A 134 -17.95 -10.80 6.25
C ARG A 134 -19.42 -10.45 6.37
#